data_AF-A0A4R2K0M5-F1
#
_entry.id   AF-A0A4R2K0M5-F1
#
_cell.length_a   1.000
_cell.length_b   1.000
_cell.length_c   1.000
_cell.angle_alpha   90.00
_cell.angle_beta   90.00
_cell.angle_gamma   90.00
#
_symmetry.space_group_name_H-M   'P 1'
#
loop_
_entity.id
_entity.type
_entity.pdbx_description
1 polymer ?
#
loop_
_entity_poly.entity_id
_entity_poly.type
_entity_poly.pdbx_seq_one_letter_code
_entity_poly.pdbx_strand_id
1 'polypeptide(L)'
;MRVISIGKSPRILDALTNALEEAGYQAVSSTHYDRTDDPLLNERYDSVAFGRAVTPEMRERFERILRGHNPEIASVVGMCPEVGVLVGQVDYALARLREGPEFTVEGQEVRVTTSAEVTLSWRIRRVNLLFQPSVKVFHTATLEPGTHTVRISERDKLRLGSNFLQVTADDKVVFTTRC
;
A
#
# COMPACT_ATOMS: atom_id res chain seq x y z
N MET A 1 8.97 6.63 13.00
CA MET A 1 7.75 7.06 12.30
C MET A 1 6.57 6.34 12.92
N ARG A 2 5.43 7.02 13.05
CA ARG A 2 4.23 6.50 13.71
C ARG A 2 3.20 6.10 12.67
N VAL A 3 2.64 4.90 12.80
CA VAL A 3 1.67 4.34 11.86
C VAL A 3 0.42 3.92 12.61
N ILE A 4 -0.76 4.30 12.11
CA ILE A 4 -2.04 3.82 12.61
C ILE A 4 -2.72 2.94 11.57
N SER A 5 -3.16 1.74 11.96
CA SER A 5 -3.93 0.84 11.11
C SER A 5 -5.39 0.79 11.56
N ILE A 6 -6.34 1.10 10.68
CA ILE A 6 -7.78 1.15 10.98
C ILE A 6 -8.50 0.08 10.17
N GLY A 7 -9.16 -0.88 10.83
CA GLY A 7 -9.85 -1.96 10.12
C GLY A 7 -10.76 -2.83 10.97
N LYS A 8 -11.41 -3.81 10.34
CA LYS A 8 -12.39 -4.68 11.01
C LYS A 8 -11.78 -5.91 11.69
N SER A 9 -10.63 -6.41 11.23
CA SER A 9 -10.10 -7.72 11.63
C SER A 9 -8.98 -7.55 12.66
N PRO A 10 -9.21 -7.84 13.96
CA PRO A 10 -8.18 -7.70 14.99
C PRO A 10 -6.94 -8.54 14.66
N ARG A 11 -7.14 -9.80 14.23
CA ARG A 11 -6.04 -10.71 13.86
C ARG A 11 -5.11 -10.13 12.78
N ILE A 12 -5.67 -9.46 11.76
CA ILE A 12 -4.84 -8.87 10.69
C ILE A 12 -4.16 -7.60 11.21
N LEU A 13 -4.87 -6.80 12.00
CA LEU A 13 -4.33 -5.58 12.60
C LEU A 13 -3.18 -5.89 13.55
N ASP A 14 -3.32 -6.88 14.43
CA ASP A 14 -2.26 -7.32 15.35
C ASP A 14 -1.04 -7.81 14.60
N ALA A 15 -1.24 -8.64 13.56
CA ALA A 15 -0.16 -9.15 12.75
C ALA A 15 0.56 -8.04 11.97
N LEU A 16 -0.18 -7.04 11.49
CA LEU A 16 0.38 -5.87 10.82
C LEU A 16 1.14 -4.97 11.80
N THR A 17 0.58 -4.71 12.98
CA THR A 17 1.25 -3.95 14.04
C THR A 17 2.60 -4.58 14.38
N ASN A 18 2.62 -5.88 14.68
CA ASN A 18 3.86 -6.59 15.01
C ASN A 18 4.90 -6.50 13.87
N ALA A 19 4.48 -6.72 12.62
CA ALA A 19 5.39 -6.67 11.48
C ALA A 19 5.93 -5.24 11.21
N LEU A 20 5.13 -4.21 11.44
CA LEU A 20 5.57 -2.82 11.36
C LEU A 20 6.55 -2.48 12.49
N GLU A 21 6.32 -2.98 13.71
CA GLU A 21 7.24 -2.81 14.83
C GLU A 21 8.58 -3.52 14.57
N GLU A 22 8.56 -4.75 14.04
CA GLU A 22 9.76 -5.47 13.59
C GLU A 22 10.52 -4.71 12.50
N ALA A 23 9.82 -3.98 11.64
CA ALA A 23 10.41 -3.09 10.63
C ALA A 23 10.89 -1.74 11.19
N GLY A 24 10.71 -1.47 12.48
CA GLY A 24 11.21 -0.26 13.17
C GLY A 24 10.21 0.90 13.24
N TYR A 25 8.92 0.67 12.95
CA TYR A 25 7.86 1.66 13.10
C TYR A 25 7.22 1.62 14.49
N GLN A 26 6.69 2.77 14.94
CA GLN A 26 5.80 2.82 16.10
C GLN A 26 4.37 2.61 15.58
N ALA A 27 3.88 1.38 15.64
CA ALA A 27 2.59 1.02 15.07
C ALA A 27 1.51 0.85 16.14
N VAL A 28 0.32 1.35 15.85
CA VAL A 28 -0.90 1.08 16.65
C VAL A 28 -2.03 0.71 15.71
N SER A 29 -3.06 0.07 16.24
CA SER A 29 -4.23 -0.29 15.45
C SER A 29 -5.53 0.05 16.17
N SER A 30 -6.57 0.32 15.37
CA SER A 30 -7.92 0.55 15.85
C SER A 30 -8.90 -0.34 15.10
N THR A 31 -9.74 -1.03 15.87
CA THR A 31 -10.89 -1.78 15.35
C THR A 31 -12.15 -0.92 15.23
N HIS A 32 -12.13 0.35 15.68
CA HIS A 32 -13.25 1.29 15.59
C HIS A 32 -13.33 1.91 14.20
N TYR A 33 -13.34 1.06 13.17
CA TYR A 33 -13.30 1.49 11.78
C TYR A 33 -14.56 2.24 11.32
N ASP A 34 -15.62 2.21 12.12
CA ASP A 34 -16.92 2.84 11.88
C ASP A 34 -17.23 4.06 12.73
N ARG A 35 -16.27 4.51 13.54
CA ARG A 35 -16.43 5.66 14.43
C ARG A 35 -15.21 6.57 14.39
N THR A 36 -15.44 7.85 14.60
CA THR A 36 -14.40 8.90 14.55
C THR A 36 -14.09 9.51 15.92
N ASP A 37 -14.62 8.93 17.00
CA ASP A 37 -14.43 9.33 18.39
C ASP A 37 -13.33 8.51 19.10
N ASP A 38 -12.61 7.67 18.37
CA ASP A 38 -11.50 6.90 18.90
C ASP A 38 -10.37 7.85 19.38
N PRO A 39 -9.96 7.79 20.66
CA PRO A 39 -8.87 8.62 21.20
C PRO A 39 -7.59 8.54 20.39
N LEU A 40 -7.30 7.39 19.77
CA LEU A 40 -6.12 7.20 18.94
C LEU A 40 -6.08 8.17 17.75
N LEU A 41 -7.21 8.68 17.27
CA LEU A 41 -7.27 9.63 16.14
C LEU A 41 -6.82 11.04 16.51
N ASN A 42 -6.73 11.37 17.80
CA ASN A 42 -6.29 12.68 18.28
C ASN A 42 -4.76 12.81 18.39
N GLU A 43 -4.04 11.77 17.96
CA GLU A 43 -2.59 11.73 17.99
C GLU A 43 -1.97 12.03 16.62
N ARG A 44 -0.68 12.42 16.63
CA ARG A 44 0.09 12.64 15.39
C ARG A 44 0.63 11.32 14.85
N TYR A 45 0.33 11.02 13.58
CA TYR A 45 0.89 9.89 12.82
C TYR A 45 1.53 10.36 11.51
N ASP A 46 2.49 9.59 11.01
CA ASP A 46 3.15 9.84 9.73
C ASP A 46 2.46 9.07 8.58
N SER A 47 1.78 7.96 8.90
CA SER A 47 0.94 7.22 7.94
C SER A 47 -0.29 6.59 8.59
N VAL A 48 -1.35 6.43 7.79
CA VAL A 48 -2.55 5.65 8.13
C VAL A 48 -2.79 4.54 7.10
N ALA A 49 -3.01 3.32 7.58
CA ALA A 49 -3.37 2.17 6.76
C ALA A 49 -4.84 1.77 6.99
N PHE A 50 -5.65 1.79 5.94
CA PHE A 50 -7.07 1.45 5.99
C PHE A 50 -7.33 0.02 5.52
N GLY A 51 -8.01 -0.77 6.35
CA GLY A 51 -8.50 -2.08 5.98
C GLY A 51 -9.65 -2.02 4.96
N ARG A 52 -9.89 -3.14 4.28
CA ARG A 52 -10.92 -3.28 3.22
C ARG A 52 -12.36 -2.93 3.62
N ALA A 53 -12.67 -2.98 4.92
CA ALA A 53 -14.00 -2.66 5.43
C ALA A 53 -14.26 -1.15 5.55
N VAL A 54 -13.22 -0.32 5.47
CA VAL A 54 -13.33 1.14 5.53
C VAL A 54 -13.74 1.66 4.15
N THR A 55 -14.93 2.23 4.04
CA THR A 55 -15.42 2.77 2.76
C THR A 55 -14.69 4.06 2.37
N PRO A 56 -14.73 4.49 1.10
CA PRO A 56 -14.13 5.75 0.68
C PRO A 56 -14.57 6.96 1.54
N GLU A 57 -15.85 7.07 1.84
CA GLU A 57 -16.41 8.17 2.65
C GLU A 57 -15.89 8.14 4.08
N MET A 58 -15.70 6.96 4.66
CA MET A 58 -15.13 6.79 5.99
C MET A 58 -13.65 7.17 5.99
N ARG A 59 -12.88 6.73 4.98
CA ARG A 59 -11.47 7.11 4.83
C ARG A 59 -11.31 8.62 4.76
N GLU A 60 -12.12 9.31 3.95
CA GLU A 60 -12.07 10.77 3.85
C GLU A 60 -12.31 11.46 5.20
N ARG A 61 -13.20 10.91 6.04
CA ARG A 61 -13.42 11.44 7.40
C ARG A 61 -12.21 11.23 8.29
N PHE A 62 -11.64 10.02 8.33
CA PHE A 62 -10.44 9.74 9.11
C PHE A 62 -9.26 10.58 8.65
N GLU A 63 -9.03 10.66 7.34
CA GLU A 63 -7.96 11.46 6.77
C GLU A 63 -8.11 12.94 7.12
N ARG A 64 -9.33 13.49 7.12
CA ARG A 64 -9.56 14.88 7.51
C ARG A 64 -9.15 15.13 8.96
N ILE A 65 -9.48 14.22 9.88
CA ILE A 65 -9.12 14.32 11.30
C ILE A 65 -7.60 14.23 11.46
N LEU A 66 -7.01 13.18 10.89
CA LEU A 66 -5.58 12.91 11.01
C LEU A 66 -4.72 14.00 10.35
N ARG A 67 -5.18 14.59 9.23
CA ARG A 67 -4.54 15.76 8.61
C ARG A 67 -4.57 17.00 9.49
N GLY A 68 -5.50 17.10 10.43
CA GLY A 68 -5.51 18.13 11.46
C GLY A 68 -4.29 18.05 12.39
N HIS A 69 -3.71 16.86 12.57
CA HIS A 69 -2.53 16.63 13.40
C HIS A 69 -1.23 16.50 12.59
N ASN A 70 -1.33 16.03 11.34
CA ASN A 70 -0.22 15.99 10.39
C ASN A 70 -0.71 16.20 8.95
N PRO A 71 -0.56 17.41 8.38
CA PRO A 71 -1.01 17.71 7.01
C PRO A 71 -0.39 16.81 5.93
N GLU A 72 0.78 16.24 6.19
CA GLU A 72 1.54 15.40 5.26
C GLU A 72 1.33 13.89 5.47
N ILE A 73 0.33 13.50 6.28
CA ILE A 73 0.08 12.08 6.56
C ILE A 73 -0.14 11.28 5.29
N ALA A 74 0.60 10.18 5.14
CA ALA A 74 0.46 9.28 4.01
C ALA A 74 -0.69 8.28 4.23
N SER A 75 -1.64 8.23 3.29
CA SER A 75 -2.79 7.33 3.34
C SER A 75 -2.54 6.08 2.50
N VAL A 76 -2.71 4.90 3.10
CA VAL A 76 -2.54 3.59 2.48
C VAL A 76 -3.87 2.85 2.51
N VAL A 77 -4.27 2.32 1.36
CA VAL A 77 -5.43 1.44 1.26
C VAL A 77 -4.93 0.00 1.27
N GLY A 78 -5.20 -0.71 2.36
CA GLY A 78 -4.87 -2.12 2.53
C GLY A 78 -5.61 -2.99 1.52
N MET A 79 -4.95 -3.25 0.40
CA MET A 79 -5.52 -3.95 -0.75
C MET A 79 -5.53 -5.48 -0.57
N CYS A 80 -4.55 -6.02 0.16
CA CYS A 80 -4.37 -7.44 0.37
C CYS A 80 -4.25 -7.72 1.88
N PRO A 81 -4.88 -8.76 2.43
CA PRO A 81 -4.72 -9.12 3.85
C PRO A 81 -3.35 -9.75 4.17
N GLU A 82 -2.43 -9.84 3.20
CA GLU A 82 -1.08 -10.34 3.42
C GLU A 82 -0.19 -9.27 4.06
N VAL A 83 0.33 -9.59 5.25
CA VAL A 83 1.07 -8.64 6.09
C VAL A 83 2.28 -8.05 5.39
N GLY A 84 3.11 -8.85 4.72
CA GLY A 84 4.29 -8.34 4.00
C GLY A 84 3.96 -7.35 2.89
N VAL A 85 2.80 -7.51 2.24
CA VAL A 85 2.32 -6.54 1.24
C VAL A 85 1.91 -5.23 1.92
N LEU A 86 1.21 -5.31 3.04
CA LEU A 86 0.76 -4.12 3.79
C LEU A 86 1.95 -3.32 4.36
N VAL A 87 2.96 -4.00 4.91
CA VAL A 87 4.21 -3.36 5.37
C VAL A 87 4.87 -2.61 4.23
N GLY A 88 5.09 -3.27 3.08
CA GLY A 88 5.71 -2.59 1.95
C GLY A 88 4.86 -1.44 1.37
N GLN A 89 3.53 -1.48 1.47
CA GLN A 89 2.68 -0.35 1.09
C GLN A 89 2.88 0.87 2.02
N VAL A 90 3.04 0.63 3.32
CA VAL A 90 3.36 1.68 4.31
C VAL A 90 4.77 2.22 4.05
N ASP A 91 5.77 1.35 3.88
CA ASP A 91 7.14 1.74 3.57
C ASP A 91 7.20 2.62 2.33
N TYR A 92 6.53 2.22 1.25
CA TYR A 92 6.47 3.01 0.02
C TYR A 92 5.79 4.36 0.24
N ALA A 93 4.66 4.39 0.94
CA ALA A 93 3.93 5.63 1.19
C ALA A 93 4.78 6.63 1.98
N LEU A 94 5.57 6.14 2.94
CA LEU A 94 6.52 6.94 3.72
C LEU A 94 7.78 7.29 2.93
N ALA A 95 8.26 6.41 2.04
CA ALA A 95 9.40 6.67 1.16
C ALA A 95 9.07 7.69 0.08
N ARG A 96 7.82 7.73 -0.41
CA ARG A 96 7.33 8.78 -1.32
C ARG A 96 7.40 10.17 -0.67
N LEU A 97 7.27 10.27 0.65
CA LEU A 97 7.52 11.52 1.37
C LEU A 97 9.01 11.91 1.39
N ARG A 98 9.91 11.03 0.92
CA ARG A 98 11.37 11.10 1.09
C ARG A 98 12.21 10.89 -0.18
N GLU A 99 11.60 10.82 -1.39
CA GLU A 99 12.28 10.62 -2.70
C GLU A 99 12.41 9.17 -3.23
N GLY A 100 11.32 8.39 -3.22
CA GLY A 100 11.25 7.10 -3.94
C GLY A 100 10.82 7.22 -5.43
N PRO A 101 10.91 6.13 -6.23
CA PRO A 101 10.35 6.12 -7.58
C PRO A 101 8.86 6.44 -7.57
N GLU A 102 8.43 7.33 -8.46
CA GLU A 102 7.05 7.77 -8.56
C GLU A 102 6.30 6.93 -9.60
N PHE A 103 5.10 6.48 -9.24
CA PHE A 103 4.27 5.65 -10.10
C PHE A 103 2.94 6.33 -10.41
N THR A 104 2.60 6.41 -11.69
CA THR A 104 1.31 6.90 -12.20
C THR A 104 0.68 5.83 -13.10
N VAL A 105 -0.61 5.59 -12.95
CA VAL A 105 -1.34 4.56 -13.72
C VAL A 105 -2.36 5.25 -14.62
N GLU A 106 -2.21 5.03 -15.93
CA GLU A 106 -3.10 5.54 -16.97
C GLU A 106 -3.62 4.34 -17.78
N GLY A 107 -4.80 3.83 -17.42
CA GLY A 107 -5.41 2.67 -18.08
C GLY A 107 -4.56 1.39 -17.92
N GLN A 108 -3.84 1.00 -18.97
CA GLN A 108 -2.96 -0.18 -18.98
C GLN A 108 -1.48 0.16 -18.86
N GLU A 109 -1.14 1.43 -18.71
CA GLU A 109 0.22 1.90 -18.69
C GLU A 109 0.58 2.37 -17.30
N VAL A 110 1.73 1.91 -16.83
CA VAL A 110 2.33 2.35 -15.56
C VAL A 110 3.54 3.18 -15.93
N ARG A 111 3.44 4.48 -15.69
CA ARG A 111 4.55 5.40 -15.82
C ARG A 111 5.33 5.39 -14.52
N VAL A 112 6.64 5.17 -14.62
CA VAL A 112 7.58 5.14 -13.50
C VAL A 112 8.59 6.24 -13.71
N THR A 113 8.73 7.16 -12.76
CA THR A 113 9.78 8.18 -12.75
C THR A 113 10.76 7.86 -11.64
N THR A 114 12.05 7.76 -11.95
CA THR A 114 13.10 7.47 -10.97
C THR A 114 14.26 8.44 -11.13
N SER A 115 14.86 8.88 -10.02
CA SER A 115 16.05 9.74 -9.99
C SER A 115 17.37 8.96 -9.98
N ALA A 116 17.30 7.64 -9.74
CA ALA A 116 18.44 6.73 -9.66
C ALA A 116 18.17 5.45 -10.45
N GLU A 117 19.23 4.72 -10.80
CA GLU A 117 19.11 3.37 -11.35
C GLU A 117 18.38 2.46 -10.35
N VAL A 118 17.35 1.75 -10.80
CA VAL A 118 16.56 0.86 -9.93
C VAL A 118 16.13 -0.39 -10.67
N THR A 119 16.35 -1.55 -10.06
CA THR A 119 15.78 -2.81 -10.54
C THR A 119 14.39 -3.01 -9.96
N LEU A 120 13.40 -3.05 -10.85
CA LEU A 120 12.01 -3.27 -10.48
C LEU A 120 11.55 -4.64 -10.98
N SER A 121 10.66 -5.26 -10.22
CA SER A 121 9.96 -6.49 -10.59
C SER A 121 8.45 -6.25 -10.50
N TRP A 122 7.74 -6.45 -11.61
CA TRP A 122 6.30 -6.27 -11.72
C TRP A 122 5.60 -7.62 -11.60
N ARG A 123 4.68 -7.69 -10.66
CA ARG A 123 4.03 -8.91 -10.21
C ARG A 123 2.53 -8.70 -10.22
N ILE A 124 1.78 -9.65 -10.75
CA ILE A 124 0.33 -9.69 -10.60
C ILE A 124 -0.01 -10.66 -9.49
N ARG A 125 -0.67 -10.13 -8.47
CA ARG A 125 -1.14 -10.88 -7.33
C ARG A 125 -2.64 -11.06 -7.43
N ARG A 126 -3.08 -12.32 -7.41
CA ARG A 126 -4.49 -12.70 -7.35
C ARG A 126 -4.79 -13.21 -5.96
N VAL A 127 -5.89 -12.73 -5.39
CA VAL A 127 -6.48 -13.33 -4.19
C VAL A 127 -7.72 -14.10 -4.66
N ASN A 128 -7.69 -15.44 -4.52
CA ASN A 128 -8.85 -16.24 -4.87
C ASN A 128 -9.98 -16.08 -3.83
N LEU A 129 -11.15 -16.69 -4.08
CA LEU A 129 -12.30 -16.63 -3.17
C LEU A 129 -12.02 -17.26 -1.78
N LEU A 130 -10.98 -18.09 -1.68
CA LEU A 130 -10.49 -18.70 -0.44
C LEU A 130 -9.38 -17.87 0.23
N PHE A 131 -9.16 -16.63 -0.23
CA PHE A 131 -8.08 -15.74 0.23
C PHE A 131 -6.66 -16.27 0.05
N GLN A 132 -6.46 -17.29 -0.79
CA GLN A 132 -5.12 -17.78 -1.10
C GLN A 132 -4.49 -16.86 -2.15
N PRO A 133 -3.28 -16.34 -1.88
CA PRO A 133 -2.54 -15.54 -2.84
C PRO A 133 -1.92 -16.43 -3.93
N SER A 134 -2.02 -16.00 -5.19
CA SER A 134 -1.10 -16.45 -6.24
C SER A 134 -0.37 -15.24 -6.82
N VAL A 135 0.92 -15.41 -7.08
CA VAL A 135 1.80 -14.35 -7.59
C VAL A 135 2.39 -14.81 -8.93
N LYS A 136 2.28 -13.96 -9.94
CA LYS A 136 2.96 -14.13 -11.23
C LYS A 136 3.86 -12.93 -11.47
N VAL A 137 5.17 -13.13 -11.49
CA VAL A 137 6.10 -12.13 -12.04
C VAL A 137 5.95 -12.14 -13.56
N PHE A 138 5.70 -10.98 -14.17
CA PHE A 138 5.52 -10.88 -15.62
C PHE A 138 6.54 -9.95 -16.28
N HIS A 139 7.21 -9.11 -15.50
CA HIS A 139 8.25 -8.23 -15.99
C HIS A 139 9.28 -7.98 -14.88
N THR A 140 10.56 -7.91 -15.26
CA THR A 140 11.68 -7.47 -14.42
C THR A 140 12.61 -6.68 -15.32
N ALA A 141 13.05 -5.52 -14.86
CA ALA A 141 13.86 -4.58 -15.63
C ALA A 141 14.62 -3.65 -14.68
N THR A 142 15.84 -3.33 -15.07
CA THR A 142 16.59 -2.22 -14.48
C THR A 142 16.26 -0.96 -15.25
N LEU A 143 15.83 0.07 -14.54
CA LEU A 143 15.47 1.37 -15.10
C LEU A 143 16.56 2.37 -14.76
N GLU A 144 17.10 3.03 -15.79
CA GLU A 144 17.97 4.19 -15.64
C GLU A 144 17.22 5.39 -15.04
N PRO A 145 17.90 6.42 -14.52
CA PRO A 145 17.26 7.69 -14.16
C PRO A 145 16.42 8.26 -15.31
N GLY A 146 15.18 8.66 -15.02
CA GLY A 146 14.23 9.20 -15.99
C GLY A 146 12.83 8.62 -15.88
N THR A 147 12.05 8.82 -16.95
CA THR A 147 10.65 8.40 -17.05
C THR A 147 10.52 7.20 -17.98
N HIS A 148 9.94 6.12 -17.47
CA HIS A 148 9.75 4.86 -18.17
C HIS A 148 8.27 4.49 -18.19
N THR A 149 7.84 3.82 -19.27
CA THR A 149 6.47 3.33 -19.39
C THR A 149 6.48 1.81 -19.51
N VAL A 150 5.76 1.14 -18.59
CA VAL A 150 5.54 -0.29 -18.63
C VAL A 150 4.08 -0.57 -18.94
N ARG A 151 3.83 -1.33 -20.01
CA ARG A 151 2.48 -1.69 -20.44
C ARG A 151 2.06 -3.03 -19.87
N ILE A 152 0.89 -3.07 -19.24
CA ILE A 152 0.27 -4.29 -18.74
C ILE A 152 -0.51 -4.94 -19.89
N SER A 153 -0.03 -6.11 -20.36
CA SER A 153 -0.69 -6.79 -21.47
C SER A 153 -2.07 -7.32 -21.08
N GLU A 154 -3.00 -7.41 -22.05
CA GLU A 154 -4.30 -8.06 -21.87
C GLU A 154 -4.19 -9.55 -21.47
N ARG A 155 -3.06 -10.20 -21.77
CA ARG A 155 -2.77 -11.58 -21.35
C ARG A 155 -2.35 -11.66 -19.88
N ASP A 156 -1.78 -10.58 -19.36
CA ASP A 156 -1.40 -10.46 -17.96
C ASP A 156 -2.57 -9.99 -17.09
N LYS A 157 -3.59 -9.33 -17.67
CA LYS A 157 -4.90 -9.13 -17.03
C LYS A 157 -5.58 -10.49 -16.78
N LEU A 158 -5.31 -11.08 -15.61
CA LEU A 158 -5.94 -12.33 -15.20
C LEU A 158 -7.45 -12.13 -15.07
N ARG A 159 -8.24 -12.78 -15.93
CA ARG A 159 -9.70 -12.73 -15.85
C ARG A 159 -10.18 -13.37 -14.53
N LEU A 160 -11.02 -12.64 -13.78
CA LEU A 160 -11.74 -12.99 -12.54
C LEU A 160 -10.93 -13.05 -11.22
N GLY A 161 -11.13 -12.04 -10.36
CA GLY A 161 -10.59 -11.92 -8.99
C GLY A 161 -10.21 -10.46 -8.66
N SER A 162 -9.92 -10.16 -7.39
CA SER A 162 -9.22 -8.91 -7.07
C SER A 162 -7.75 -9.08 -7.45
N ASN A 163 -7.38 -8.61 -8.64
CA ASN A 163 -5.99 -8.59 -9.07
C ASN A 163 -5.35 -7.28 -8.64
N PHE A 164 -4.13 -7.39 -8.12
CA PHE A 164 -3.32 -6.26 -7.76
C PHE A 164 -2.03 -6.33 -8.56
N LEU A 165 -1.70 -5.25 -9.25
CA LEU A 165 -0.34 -5.04 -9.69
C LEU A 165 0.47 -4.65 -8.46
N GLN A 166 1.57 -5.35 -8.26
CA GLN A 166 2.56 -5.09 -7.24
C GLN A 166 3.89 -4.86 -7.96
N VAL A 167 4.57 -3.76 -7.64
CA VAL A 167 5.95 -3.53 -8.09
C VAL A 167 6.86 -3.61 -6.88
N THR A 168 7.98 -4.29 -7.02
CA THR A 168 8.97 -4.42 -5.96
C THR A 168 10.35 -3.98 -6.41
N ALA A 169 11.10 -3.33 -5.52
CA ALA A 169 12.53 -3.09 -5.62
C ALA A 169 13.21 -3.86 -4.49
N ASP A 170 14.23 -4.67 -4.78
CA ASP A 170 14.92 -5.52 -3.79
C ASP A 170 13.94 -6.33 -2.90
N ASP A 171 12.92 -6.92 -3.54
CA ASP A 171 11.82 -7.65 -2.92
C ASP A 171 10.91 -6.87 -1.95
N LYS A 172 11.18 -5.58 -1.74
CA LYS A 172 10.29 -4.67 -1.01
C LYS A 172 9.22 -4.12 -1.93
N VAL A 173 7.99 -4.00 -1.44
CA VAL A 173 6.90 -3.42 -2.22
C VAL A 173 7.14 -1.92 -2.35
N VAL A 174 7.23 -1.44 -3.59
CA VAL A 174 7.37 -0.01 -3.92
C VAL A 174 6.18 0.51 -4.70
N PHE A 175 5.23 -0.33 -5.07
CA PHE A 175 3.97 0.13 -5.64
C PHE A 175 2.92 -0.96 -5.51
N THR A 176 1.68 -0.57 -5.30
CA THR A 176 0.55 -1.45 -5.51
C THR A 176 -0.61 -0.66 -6.10
N THR A 177 -1.31 -1.25 -7.07
CA THR A 177 -2.57 -0.72 -7.58
C THR A 177 -3.52 -1.86 -7.92
N ARG A 178 -4.81 -1.56 -8.01
CA ARG A 178 -5.81 -2.51 -8.49
C ARG A 178 -5.82 -2.53 -10.02
N CYS A 179 -5.92 -3.72 -10.61
CA CYS A 179 -6.05 -3.93 -12.06
C CYS A 179 -7.45 -4.42 -12.45
#